data_AF-A0A1G0S8X9-F1
#
_entry.id   AF-A0A1G0S8X9-F1
#
_cell.length_a   1.000
_cell.length_b   1.000
_cell.length_c   1.000
_cell.angle_alpha   90.00
_cell.angle_beta   90.00
_cell.angle_gamma   90.00
#
_symmetry.space_group_name_H-M   'P 1'
#
loop_
_entity.id
_entity.type
_entity.pdbx_description
1 polymer ?
#
loop_
_entity_poly.entity_id
_entity_poly.type
_entity_poly.pdbx_seq_one_letter_code
_entity_poly.pdbx_strand_id
1 'polypeptide(L)' 'MRTNIVIDDKLMSLAFKTSGLSTKKEVVEEALRLLIKVKNQQKLKKLRGKL' A
#
# COMPACT_ATOMS: atom_id res chain seq x y z
N MET A 1 8.98 11.77 -6.87
CA MET A 1 10.39 11.38 -6.67
C MET A 1 10.69 10.21 -7.60
N ARG A 2 11.82 10.20 -8.31
CA ARG A 2 12.25 9.05 -9.13
C ARG A 2 13.21 8.21 -8.28
N THR A 3 12.87 6.94 -8.06
CA THR A 3 13.65 6.03 -7.23
C THR A 3 13.78 4.69 -7.92
N ASN A 4 14.96 4.08 -7.88
CA ASN A 4 15.18 2.72 -8.35
C ASN A 4 15.04 1.77 -7.17
N ILE A 5 14.08 0.85 -7.22
CA ILE A 5 13.83 -0.15 -6.18
C ILE A 5 13.62 -1.52 -6.83
N VAL A 6 14.13 -2.56 -6.19
CA VAL A 6 13.92 -3.95 -6.62
C VAL A 6 12.64 -4.45 -5.95
N ILE A 7 11.70 -4.95 -6.75
CA ILE A 7 10.43 -5.50 -6.29
C ILE A 7 10.28 -6.89 -6.90
N ASP A 8 9.75 -7.83 -6.11
CA ASP A 8 9.42 -9.17 -6.59
C ASP A 8 8.36 -9.12 -7.71
N ASP A 9 8.63 -9.80 -8.82
CA ASP A 9 7.77 -9.80 -10.00
C ASP A 9 6.42 -10.49 -9.77
N LYS A 10 6.38 -11.54 -8.93
CA LYS A 10 5.12 -12.21 -8.56
C LYS A 10 4.27 -11.28 -7.72
N LEU A 11 4.88 -10.57 -6.78
CA LEU A 11 4.19 -9.56 -5.97
C LEU A 11 3.60 -8.45 -6.84
N MET A 12 4.37 -7.91 -7.78
CA MET A 12 3.90 -6.86 -8.69
C MET A 12 2.79 -7.38 -9.63
N SER A 13 2.91 -8.62 -10.13
CA SER A 13 1.88 -9.25 -10.97
C SER A 13 0.55 -9.43 -10.21
N LEU A 14 0.62 -9.88 -8.95
CA LEU A 14 -0.56 -9.98 -8.09
C LEU A 14 -1.17 -8.60 -7.83
N ALA A 15 -0.33 -7.61 -7.53
CA ALA A 15 -0.79 -6.25 -7.29
C ALA A 15 -1.56 -5.71 -8.50
N PHE A 16 -1.01 -5.84 -9.71
CA PHE A 16 -1.70 -5.45 -10.95
C PHE A 16 -3.04 -6.17 -11.15
N LYS A 17 -3.09 -7.50 -10.93
CA LYS A 17 -4.33 -8.26 -11.06
C LYS A 17 -5.39 -7.83 -10.05
N THR A 18 -4.97 -7.49 -8.83
CA THR A 18 -5.89 -7.11 -7.75
C THR A 18 -6.36 -5.66 -7.82
N SER A 19 -5.49 -4.73 -8.24
CA SER A 19 -5.81 -3.30 -8.29
C SER A 19 -6.43 -2.87 -9.62
N GLY A 20 -6.23 -3.62 -10.70
CA GLY A 20 -6.70 -3.26 -12.04
C GLY A 20 -5.97 -2.06 -12.63
N LEU A 21 -4.85 -1.64 -12.03
CA LEU A 21 -4.06 -0.49 -12.49
C LEU A 21 -3.17 -0.85 -13.67
N SER A 22 -2.79 0.17 -14.44
CA SER A 22 -2.04 -0.02 -15.69
C SER A 22 -0.54 0.19 -15.51
N THR A 23 -0.13 0.97 -14.50
CA THR A 23 1.28 1.37 -14.35
C THR A 23 1.87 0.98 -12.99
N LYS A 24 3.17 0.65 -12.99
CA LYS A 24 3.92 0.36 -11.75
C LYS A 24 3.88 1.55 -10.77
N LYS A 25 3.84 2.78 -11.30
CA LYS A 25 3.77 4.00 -10.49
C LYS A 25 2.46 4.09 -9.71
N GLU A 26 1.33 3.85 -10.38
CA GLU A 26 0.01 3.90 -9.73
C GLU A 26 -0.10 2.83 -8.64
N VAL A 27 0.34 1.60 -8.92
CA VAL A 27 0.32 0.49 -7.96
C VAL A 27 1.14 0.84 -6.71
N VAL A 28 2.33 1.40 -6.90
CA VAL A 28 3.20 1.79 -5.78
C VAL A 28 2.60 2.95 -4.97
N GLU A 29 2.04 3.96 -5.65
CA GLU A 29 1.39 5.10 -5.00
C GLU A 29 0.17 4.66 -4.16
N GLU A 30 -0.68 3.79 -4.72
CA GLU A 30 -1.85 3.26 -4.02
C GLU A 30 -1.43 2.40 -2.82
N ALA A 31 -0.43 1.52 -2.99
CA ALA A 31 0.10 0.70 -1.91
C ALA A 31 0.65 1.55 -0.74
N LEU A 32 1.37 2.63 -1.03
CA LEU A 32 1.87 3.56 0.00
C LEU A 32 0.74 4.28 0.73
N ARG A 33 -0.28 4.75 0.00
CA ARG A 33 -1.47 5.38 0.61
C ARG A 33 -2.22 4.40 1.52
N LEU A 34 -2.38 3.16 1.07
CA LEU A 34 -3.02 2.10 1.87
C LEU A 34 -2.22 1.81 3.15
N LEU A 35 -0.89 1.72 3.05
CA LEU A 35 -0.02 1.51 4.21
C LEU A 35 -0.21 2.60 5.27
N ILE A 36 -0.20 3.87 4.86
CA ILE A 36 -0.44 5.02 5.76
C ILE A 36 -1.82 4.92 6.40
N LYS A 37 -2.86 4.65 5.61
CA LYS A 37 -4.23 4.50 6.10
C LYS A 37 -4.36 3.40 7.15
N VAL A 38 -3.78 2.23 6.89
CA VAL A 38 -3.79 1.08 7.82
C VAL A 38 -3.05 1.42 9.11
N LYS A 39 -1.88 2.05 9.04
CA LYS A 39 -1.11 2.45 10.23
C LYS A 39 -1.83 3.50 11.07
N ASN A 40 -2.51 4.46 10.43
CA ASN A 40 -3.32 5.44 11.14
C ASN A 40 -4.53 4.80 11.84
N GLN A 41 -5.20 3.85 11.18
CA GLN A 41 -6.28 3.09 11.80
C GLN A 41 -5.79 2.23 12.98
N GLN A 42 -4.58 1.66 12.92
CA GLN A 42 -4.01 0.92 14.04
C GLN A 42 -3.80 1.82 15.27
N LYS A 43 -3.42 3.09 15.11
CA LYS A 43 -3.33 4.04 16.24
C LYS A 43 -4.68 4.26 16.90
N LEU A 44 -5.74 4.42 16.10
CA LEU A 44 -7.11 4.57 16.61
C LEU A 44 -7.62 3.30 17.30
N LYS A 45 -7.27 2.12 16.79
CA LYS A 45 -7.61 0.85 17.45
C LYS A 45 -6.98 0.69 18.84
N LYS A 46 -5.81 1.29 19.11
CA LYS A 46 -5.20 1.32 20.46
C LYS A 46 -6.00 2.14 21.47
N LEU A 47 -6.90 3.01 21.00
CA LEU A 47 -7.80 3.82 21.82
C LEU A 47 -9.17 3.14 22.02
N ARG A 48 -9.50 2.07 21.27
CA ARG A 48 -10.74 1.30 21.50
C ARG A 48 -10.70 0.62 22.86
N GLY A 49 -11.66 0.94 23.73
CA GLY A 49 -11.78 0.39 25.08
C GLY A 49 -11.08 1.19 26.18
N LYS A 50 -10.50 2.36 25.86
CA LYS A 50 -9.93 3.31 26.83
C LYS A 50 -10.75 4.61 26.98
N LEU A 51 -11.87 4.69 26.26
CA LEU A 51 -12.85 5.78 26.30
C LEU A 51 -14.17 5.22 26.83
#